data_AF-A0A317GIV2-F1
#
_entry.id   AF-A0A317GIV2-F1
#
_cell.length_a   1.000
_cell.length_b   1.000
_cell.length_c   1.000
_cell.angle_alpha   90.00
_cell.angle_beta   90.00
_cell.angle_gamma   90.00
#
_symmetry.space_group_name_H-M   'P 1'
#
loop_
_entity.id
_entity.type
_entity.pdbx_description
1 polymer ?
#
loop_
_entity_poly.entity_id
_entity_poly.type
_entity_poly.pdbx_seq_one_letter_code
_entity_poly.pdbx_strand_id
1 'polypeptide(L)'
;MKRTSLIFEFLIVMIGVALLLNFQKLNLTNIYFFIYIPLMIVTYGILTFPLKQVFLRRYVSYPLAFVLSIITIGKALENSGIVFNSLTIVSIIISIIGLVLIFERTFQILLQLSIAYNIIGNRTGITWKHSFFLIFICWLLYLLPFLPGNVAGDGNFQLLEFFGHASMTNHHPFLSTVFQGGIFNIGKVLVNDNFGLFLYVVVQLLICCLIYSFCISKVSKLGINKHLCIAFSLFIGLAPYWSFVSETFHKDGMFIAFFALFITLLLLVIVDLLIDRENKISTKQLVSLTISGLLVCLWRNDGIYMVLPSIFCLIFVDKRHYWKQFTGVFLAICAVYIGFNKVLLPSLHVAPTEMREALSLPVQQTARYLKEYPQDVTQHEKKVLADTFDNSTKLGTRYDPNIADPVKFYVKDRFNLKDYLEVWLQMGFRHPLVYITATFEGTNGYYTPWLQAQTFSWCADISSWSKPDFLKLDYLTPRSLRSSVLKLVNGISSLPFINILLSDSLAIWLCVLMGSFLWAKLGFQYLIPFIPIFMNLLICIASPVNGLIRYSGCIVFAAYCLLVYYFFAIKKLRQR
;
A
#
# COMPACT_ATOMS: atom_id res chain seq x y z
N MET A 1 -40.19 8.74 -19.82
CA MET A 1 -39.64 7.90 -18.73
C MET A 1 -38.12 7.99 -18.59
N LYS A 2 -37.28 7.63 -19.58
CA LYS A 2 -35.80 7.68 -19.43
C LYS A 2 -35.24 9.08 -19.07
N ARG A 3 -35.74 10.14 -19.71
CA ARG A 3 -35.28 11.53 -19.46
C ARG A 3 -35.68 12.04 -18.07
N THR A 4 -36.87 11.66 -17.59
CA THR A 4 -37.38 12.01 -16.26
C THR A 4 -36.59 11.30 -15.14
N SER A 5 -36.23 10.02 -15.35
CA SER A 5 -35.36 9.26 -14.43
C SER A 5 -33.98 9.88 -14.29
N LEU A 6 -33.39 10.34 -15.40
CA LEU A 6 -32.07 10.97 -15.42
C LEU A 6 -32.04 12.30 -14.67
N ILE A 7 -33.08 13.13 -14.82
CA ILE A 7 -33.20 14.39 -14.08
C ILE A 7 -33.28 14.11 -12.57
N PHE A 8 -34.05 13.10 -12.18
CA PHE A 8 -34.18 12.70 -10.78
C PHE A 8 -32.85 12.17 -10.20
N GLU A 9 -32.15 11.30 -10.92
CA GLU A 9 -30.81 10.82 -10.54
C GLU A 9 -29.81 11.98 -10.40
N PHE A 10 -29.81 12.90 -11.38
CA PHE A 10 -28.95 14.09 -11.34
C PHE A 10 -29.22 14.95 -10.10
N LEU A 11 -30.49 15.20 -9.78
CA LEU A 11 -30.86 15.97 -8.58
C LEU A 11 -30.40 15.28 -7.30
N ILE A 12 -30.62 13.96 -7.16
CA ILE A 12 -30.15 13.19 -5.99
C ILE A 12 -28.64 13.28 -5.84
N VAL A 13 -27.89 13.07 -6.93
CA VAL A 13 -26.42 13.14 -6.90
C VAL A 13 -25.97 14.54 -6.50
N MET A 14 -26.54 15.58 -7.10
CA MET A 14 -26.16 16.97 -6.79
C MET A 14 -26.49 17.36 -5.35
N ILE A 15 -27.64 16.93 -4.82
CA ILE A 15 -27.98 17.14 -3.40
C ILE A 15 -26.97 16.41 -2.51
N GLY A 16 -26.66 15.14 -2.81
CA GLY A 16 -25.70 14.37 -2.02
C GLY A 16 -24.28 14.97 -2.03
N VAL A 17 -23.83 15.46 -3.18
CA VAL A 17 -22.54 16.14 -3.33
C VAL A 17 -22.52 17.49 -2.60
N ALA A 18 -23.60 18.27 -2.68
CA ALA A 18 -23.70 19.54 -1.95
C ALA A 18 -23.68 19.33 -0.42
N LEU A 19 -24.36 18.29 0.07
CA LEU A 19 -24.35 17.90 1.48
C LEU A 19 -22.94 17.44 1.93
N LEU A 20 -22.23 16.68 1.10
CA LEU A 20 -20.84 16.29 1.36
C LEU A 20 -19.93 17.51 1.53
N LEU A 21 -20.03 18.49 0.62
CA LEU A 21 -19.25 19.73 0.70
C LEU A 21 -19.61 20.55 1.95
N ASN A 22 -20.88 20.53 2.35
CA ASN A 22 -21.33 21.18 3.58
C ASN A 22 -20.71 20.52 4.84
N PHE A 23 -20.60 19.19 4.87
CA PHE A 23 -19.95 18.48 5.98
C PHE A 23 -18.48 18.91 6.17
N GLN A 24 -17.80 19.27 5.08
CA GLN A 24 -16.41 19.74 5.10
C GLN A 24 -16.27 21.23 5.46
N LYS A 25 -17.37 21.93 5.78
CA LYS A 25 -17.39 23.38 6.07
C LYS A 25 -16.72 24.24 4.99
N LEU A 26 -16.70 23.76 3.74
CA LEU A 26 -16.19 24.54 2.62
C LEU A 26 -17.18 25.68 2.35
N ASN A 27 -16.83 26.89 2.78
CA ASN A 27 -17.67 28.08 2.59
C ASN A 27 -17.59 28.52 1.12
N LEU A 28 -18.50 28.00 0.31
CA LEU A 28 -18.50 28.16 -1.13
C LEU A 28 -19.18 29.46 -1.61
N THR A 29 -19.61 30.35 -0.71
CA THR A 29 -20.34 31.58 -1.05
C THR A 29 -19.63 32.48 -2.06
N ASN A 30 -18.29 32.51 -2.08
CA ASN A 30 -17.49 33.34 -3.01
C ASN A 30 -16.87 32.57 -4.19
N ILE A 31 -17.01 31.23 -4.23
CA ILE A 31 -16.41 30.34 -5.26
C ILE A 31 -17.47 29.39 -5.85
N TYR A 32 -18.74 29.65 -5.56
CA TYR A 32 -19.87 28.77 -5.87
C TYR A 32 -19.89 28.39 -7.35
N PHE A 33 -19.78 29.38 -8.24
CA PHE A 33 -19.76 29.16 -9.67
C PHE A 33 -18.50 28.44 -10.18
N PHE A 34 -17.33 28.67 -9.57
CA PHE A 34 -16.07 28.06 -10.02
C PHE A 34 -15.92 26.59 -9.62
N ILE A 35 -16.66 26.11 -8.61
CA ILE A 35 -16.62 24.72 -8.15
C ILE A 35 -17.89 23.97 -8.52
N TYR A 36 -19.07 24.52 -8.23
CA TYR A 36 -20.33 23.80 -8.46
C TYR A 36 -20.70 23.68 -9.94
N ILE A 37 -20.45 24.70 -10.78
CA ILE A 37 -20.75 24.58 -12.22
C ILE A 37 -19.90 23.47 -12.86
N PRO A 38 -18.55 23.45 -12.71
CA PRO A 38 -17.76 22.34 -13.24
C PRO A 38 -18.19 20.99 -12.68
N LEU A 39 -18.51 20.91 -11.39
CA LEU A 39 -18.96 19.68 -10.75
C LEU A 39 -20.32 19.20 -11.28
N MET A 40 -21.26 20.12 -11.52
CA MET A 40 -22.54 19.85 -12.18
C MET A 40 -22.34 19.38 -13.61
N ILE A 41 -21.47 20.04 -14.38
CA ILE A 41 -21.15 19.66 -15.77
C ILE A 41 -20.53 18.26 -15.80
N VAL A 42 -19.56 17.98 -14.92
CA VAL A 42 -18.92 16.65 -14.82
C VAL A 42 -19.93 15.58 -14.39
N THR A 43 -20.73 15.86 -13.37
CA THR A 43 -21.78 14.96 -12.87
C THR A 43 -22.80 14.64 -13.96
N TYR A 44 -23.32 15.67 -14.62
CA TYR A 44 -24.24 15.51 -15.74
C TYR A 44 -23.58 14.73 -16.87
N GLY A 45 -22.32 15.03 -17.20
CA GLY A 45 -21.53 14.29 -18.18
C GLY A 45 -21.40 12.81 -17.86
N ILE A 46 -21.10 12.45 -16.61
CA ILE A 46 -21.00 11.06 -16.15
C ILE A 46 -22.36 10.34 -16.24
N LEU A 47 -23.42 10.95 -15.74
CA LEU A 47 -24.76 10.34 -15.75
C LEU A 47 -25.32 10.18 -17.17
N THR A 48 -25.03 11.14 -18.05
CA THR A 48 -25.49 11.11 -19.45
C THR A 48 -24.58 10.31 -20.38
N PHE A 49 -23.36 9.99 -19.95
CA PHE A 49 -22.40 9.25 -20.78
C PHE A 49 -23.02 7.92 -21.26
N PRO A 50 -23.04 7.65 -22.57
CA PRO A 50 -23.75 6.49 -23.09
C PRO A 50 -23.03 5.19 -22.70
N LEU A 51 -23.71 4.37 -21.90
CA LEU A 51 -23.27 3.00 -21.63
C LEU A 51 -23.84 2.07 -22.70
N LYS A 52 -22.95 1.35 -23.40
CA LYS A 52 -23.33 0.32 -24.38
C LYS A 52 -23.97 -0.89 -23.71
N GLN A 53 -23.47 -1.24 -22.53
CA GLN A 53 -23.96 -2.34 -21.70
C GLN A 53 -23.49 -2.15 -20.25
N VAL A 54 -23.99 -3.00 -19.36
CA VAL A 54 -23.48 -3.12 -17.99
C VAL A 54 -22.27 -4.06 -18.01
N PHE A 55 -21.09 -3.54 -17.67
CA PHE A 55 -19.82 -4.28 -17.73
C PHE A 55 -19.57 -5.11 -16.48
N LEU A 56 -19.76 -4.50 -15.30
CA LEU A 56 -19.70 -5.19 -14.02
C LEU A 56 -21.14 -5.39 -13.50
N ARG A 57 -21.47 -6.61 -13.05
CA ARG A 57 -22.82 -6.92 -12.59
C ARG A 57 -23.19 -6.03 -11.39
N ARG A 58 -24.43 -5.52 -11.38
CA ARG A 58 -24.92 -4.55 -10.40
C ARG A 58 -24.79 -5.02 -8.94
N TYR A 59 -25.02 -6.30 -8.66
CA TYR A 59 -24.81 -6.86 -7.32
C TYR A 59 -23.34 -6.88 -6.86
N VAL A 60 -22.38 -6.54 -7.75
CA VAL A 60 -20.97 -6.32 -7.42
C VAL A 60 -20.63 -4.83 -7.44
N SER A 61 -21.05 -4.08 -8.46
CA SER A 61 -20.71 -2.65 -8.59
C SER A 61 -21.36 -1.76 -7.52
N TYR A 62 -22.62 -2.01 -7.15
CA TYR A 62 -23.31 -1.23 -6.11
C TYR A 62 -22.71 -1.40 -4.72
N PRO A 63 -22.39 -2.63 -4.23
CA PRO A 63 -21.69 -2.78 -2.96
C PRO A 63 -20.32 -2.09 -2.91
N LEU A 64 -19.54 -2.17 -3.99
CA LEU A 64 -18.26 -1.45 -4.08
C LEU A 64 -18.46 0.06 -4.00
N ALA A 65 -19.44 0.59 -4.74
CA ALA A 65 -19.78 2.00 -4.71
C ALA A 65 -20.26 2.44 -3.32
N PHE A 66 -21.05 1.60 -2.63
CA PHE A 66 -21.52 1.84 -1.27
C PHE A 66 -20.38 1.91 -0.25
N VAL A 67 -19.44 0.97 -0.31
CA VAL A 67 -18.24 1.00 0.55
C VAL A 67 -17.43 2.28 0.31
N LEU A 68 -17.19 2.65 -0.95
CA LEU A 68 -16.48 3.88 -1.28
C LEU A 68 -17.23 5.14 -0.81
N SER A 69 -18.56 5.16 -0.92
CA SER A 69 -19.41 6.25 -0.40
C SER A 69 -19.31 6.38 1.11
N ILE A 70 -19.36 5.27 1.86
CA ILE A 70 -19.18 5.28 3.32
C ILE A 70 -17.81 5.82 3.69
N ILE A 71 -16.74 5.36 3.03
CA ILE A 71 -15.38 5.84 3.29
C ILE A 71 -15.28 7.35 3.03
N THR A 72 -15.84 7.82 1.93
CA THR A 72 -15.83 9.23 1.54
C THR A 72 -16.54 10.10 2.57
N ILE A 73 -17.73 9.69 2.99
CA ILE A 73 -18.53 10.44 3.96
C ILE A 73 -17.93 10.33 5.36
N GLY A 74 -17.48 9.15 5.76
CA GLY A 74 -16.78 8.95 7.03
C GLY A 74 -15.58 9.88 7.18
N LYS A 75 -14.77 10.01 6.12
CA LYS A 75 -13.64 10.96 6.13
C LYS A 75 -14.10 12.42 6.18
N ALA A 76 -15.16 12.78 5.47
CA ALA A 76 -15.71 14.14 5.53
C ALA A 76 -16.27 14.49 6.92
N LEU A 77 -16.77 13.50 7.66
CA LEU A 77 -17.32 13.70 9.01
C LEU A 77 -16.24 13.84 10.09
N GLU A 78 -15.05 13.25 9.91
CA GLU A 78 -13.97 13.17 10.92
C GLU A 78 -13.63 14.53 11.58
N ASN A 79 -13.66 15.63 10.82
CA ASN A 79 -13.32 16.98 11.30
C ASN A 79 -14.52 17.95 11.32
N SER A 80 -15.72 17.42 11.10
CA SER A 80 -16.92 18.26 10.90
C SER A 80 -17.49 18.80 12.21
N GLY A 81 -17.27 18.12 13.34
CA GLY A 81 -17.90 18.45 14.63
C GLY A 81 -19.44 18.38 14.59
N ILE A 82 -20.00 17.61 13.64
CA ILE A 82 -21.45 17.50 13.44
C ILE A 82 -22.07 16.74 14.61
N VAL A 83 -23.15 17.29 15.15
CA VAL A 83 -24.00 16.63 16.14
C VAL A 83 -24.98 15.70 15.41
N PHE A 84 -24.93 14.40 15.72
CA PHE A 84 -25.82 13.41 15.13
C PHE A 84 -27.27 13.59 15.62
N ASN A 85 -28.08 14.23 14.79
CA ASN A 85 -29.53 14.33 14.93
C ASN A 85 -30.25 13.75 13.70
N SER A 86 -31.58 13.60 13.75
CA SER A 86 -32.36 13.00 12.66
C SER A 86 -32.14 13.67 11.29
N LEU A 87 -31.98 15.00 11.25
CA LEU A 87 -31.73 15.73 10.00
C LEU A 87 -30.34 15.43 9.43
N THR A 88 -29.32 15.37 10.27
CA THR A 88 -27.96 15.02 9.84
C THR A 88 -27.87 13.57 9.37
N ILE A 89 -28.58 12.63 10.00
CA ILE A 89 -28.66 11.23 9.57
C ILE A 89 -29.31 11.13 8.19
N VAL A 90 -30.44 11.84 7.97
CA VAL A 90 -31.09 11.91 6.65
C VAL A 90 -30.13 12.50 5.61
N SER A 91 -29.39 13.54 5.96
CA SER A 91 -28.40 14.18 5.08
C SER A 91 -27.27 13.23 4.70
N ILE A 92 -26.78 12.44 5.66
CA ILE A 92 -25.77 11.40 5.43
C ILE A 92 -26.32 10.33 4.48
N ILE A 93 -27.54 9.84 4.71
CA ILE A 93 -28.18 8.83 3.85
C ILE A 93 -28.34 9.33 2.42
N ILE A 94 -28.83 10.55 2.22
CA ILE A 94 -28.98 11.15 0.89
C ILE A 94 -27.61 11.29 0.21
N SER A 95 -26.58 11.70 0.96
CA SER A 95 -25.20 11.80 0.46
C SER A 95 -24.68 10.43 0.03
N ILE A 96 -24.90 9.38 0.82
CA ILE A 96 -24.51 8.00 0.48
C ILE A 96 -25.20 7.58 -0.83
N ILE A 97 -26.51 7.78 -0.95
CA ILE A 97 -27.26 7.40 -2.16
C ILE A 97 -26.72 8.14 -3.39
N GLY A 98 -26.53 9.45 -3.29
CA GLY A 98 -25.96 10.25 -4.38
C GLY A 98 -24.56 9.77 -4.80
N LEU A 99 -23.67 9.53 -3.83
CA LEU A 99 -22.32 9.03 -4.10
C LEU A 99 -22.33 7.60 -4.68
N VAL A 100 -23.24 6.74 -4.22
CA VAL A 100 -23.40 5.39 -4.78
C VAL A 100 -23.75 5.44 -6.26
N LEU A 101 -24.72 6.29 -6.64
CA LEU A 101 -25.14 6.43 -8.03
C LEU A 101 -24.00 6.92 -8.93
N ILE A 102 -23.25 7.95 -8.49
CA ILE A 102 -22.17 8.49 -9.30
C ILE A 102 -20.95 7.56 -9.37
N PHE A 103 -20.57 6.89 -8.27
CA PHE A 103 -19.45 5.95 -8.28
C PHE A 103 -19.75 4.70 -9.09
N GLU A 104 -20.94 4.12 -8.95
CA GLU A 104 -21.37 2.98 -9.78
C GLU A 104 -21.30 3.34 -11.25
N ARG A 105 -21.80 4.53 -11.63
CA ARG A 105 -21.76 5.01 -13.00
C ARG A 105 -20.33 5.19 -13.50
N THR A 106 -19.46 5.81 -12.70
CA THR A 106 -18.04 5.98 -13.01
C THR A 106 -17.35 4.63 -13.20
N PHE A 107 -17.60 3.64 -12.36
CA PHE A 107 -17.04 2.29 -12.53
C PHE A 107 -17.43 1.67 -13.88
N GLN A 108 -18.70 1.75 -14.27
CA GLN A 108 -19.14 1.23 -15.58
C GLN A 108 -18.48 1.96 -16.74
N ILE A 109 -18.33 3.29 -16.65
CA ILE A 109 -17.67 4.11 -17.68
C ILE A 109 -16.18 3.74 -17.78
N LEU A 110 -15.46 3.66 -16.66
CA LEU A 110 -14.05 3.29 -16.64
C LEU A 110 -13.83 1.91 -17.28
N LEU A 111 -14.66 0.92 -16.93
CA LEU A 111 -14.61 -0.40 -17.54
C LEU A 111 -14.91 -0.33 -19.05
N GLN A 112 -15.97 0.39 -19.46
CA GLN A 112 -16.30 0.58 -20.88
C GLN A 112 -15.15 1.21 -21.66
N LEU A 113 -14.56 2.28 -21.13
CA LEU A 113 -13.44 2.99 -21.75
C LEU A 113 -12.19 2.12 -21.83
N SER A 114 -11.87 1.37 -20.77
CA SER A 114 -10.74 0.45 -20.76
C SER A 114 -10.87 -0.65 -21.82
N ILE A 115 -12.10 -1.08 -22.08
CA ILE A 115 -12.41 -2.05 -23.13
C ILE A 115 -12.34 -1.37 -24.49
N ALA A 116 -12.97 -0.21 -24.68
CA ALA A 116 -12.97 0.53 -25.95
C ALA A 116 -11.56 0.95 -26.40
N TYR A 117 -10.75 1.50 -25.49
CA TYR A 117 -9.42 2.05 -25.74
C TYR A 117 -8.33 1.17 -25.13
N ASN A 118 -8.30 -0.11 -25.52
CA ASN A 118 -7.31 -1.05 -25.02
C ASN A 118 -5.90 -0.68 -25.52
N ILE A 119 -4.94 -0.58 -24.61
CA ILE A 119 -3.56 -0.15 -24.88
C ILE A 119 -2.65 -1.25 -25.45
N ILE A 120 -3.13 -2.49 -25.51
CA ILE A 120 -2.36 -3.65 -25.95
C ILE A 120 -2.41 -3.78 -27.49
N GLY A 121 -1.26 -3.61 -28.15
CA GLY A 121 -1.06 -3.76 -29.59
C GLY A 121 -0.18 -4.96 -29.97
N ASN A 122 0.33 -4.96 -31.20
CA ASN A 122 1.36 -5.90 -31.69
C ASN A 122 2.73 -5.21 -31.69
N ARG A 123 3.18 -4.77 -30.51
CA ARG A 123 4.40 -3.97 -30.32
C ARG A 123 5.43 -4.78 -29.51
N THR A 124 6.71 -4.47 -29.70
CA THR A 124 7.84 -5.16 -29.05
C THR A 124 8.17 -4.65 -27.64
N GLY A 125 7.49 -3.59 -27.16
CA GLY A 125 7.73 -3.01 -25.84
C GLY A 125 9.05 -2.25 -25.73
N ILE A 126 9.64 -2.24 -24.52
CA ILE A 126 10.95 -1.67 -24.22
C ILE A 126 11.89 -2.75 -23.68
N THR A 127 13.19 -2.65 -23.98
CA THR A 127 14.19 -3.53 -23.35
C THR A 127 14.49 -3.07 -21.91
N TRP A 128 14.86 -3.99 -21.04
CA TRP A 128 15.28 -3.66 -19.67
C TRP A 128 16.45 -2.67 -19.65
N LYS A 129 17.43 -2.77 -20.56
CA LYS A 129 18.58 -1.84 -20.63
C LYS A 129 18.16 -0.38 -20.83
N HIS A 130 17.29 -0.12 -21.81
CA HIS A 130 16.77 1.22 -22.07
C HIS A 130 15.99 1.77 -20.87
N SER A 131 15.11 0.96 -20.27
CA SER A 131 14.36 1.37 -19.07
C SER A 131 15.29 1.62 -17.87
N PHE A 132 16.32 0.79 -17.70
CA PHE A 132 17.34 0.92 -16.65
C PHE A 132 18.04 2.26 -16.75
N PHE A 133 18.58 2.63 -17.93
CA PHE A 133 19.30 3.89 -18.09
C PHE A 133 18.40 5.11 -17.89
N LEU A 134 17.13 5.06 -18.34
CA LEU A 134 16.17 6.13 -18.09
C LEU A 134 15.94 6.35 -16.59
N ILE A 135 15.63 5.28 -15.86
CA ILE A 135 15.38 5.37 -14.41
C ILE A 135 16.65 5.81 -13.68
N PHE A 136 17.79 5.19 -14.00
CA PHE A 136 19.07 5.48 -13.36
C PHE A 136 19.49 6.94 -13.53
N ILE A 137 19.41 7.50 -14.75
CA ILE A 137 19.74 8.91 -15.00
C ILE A 137 18.83 9.83 -14.19
N CYS A 138 17.53 9.56 -14.15
CA CYS A 138 16.62 10.37 -13.34
C CYS A 138 16.92 10.26 -11.84
N TRP A 139 17.26 9.08 -11.33
CA TRP A 139 17.60 8.89 -9.93
C TRP A 139 18.94 9.53 -9.53
N LEU A 140 19.89 9.70 -10.46
CA LEU A 140 21.08 10.51 -10.19
C LEU A 140 20.72 11.98 -9.91
N LEU A 141 19.65 12.52 -10.51
CA LEU A 141 19.17 13.87 -10.21
C LEU A 141 18.70 14.02 -8.74
N TYR A 142 18.26 12.92 -8.13
CA TYR A 142 17.89 12.85 -6.73
C TYR A 142 19.11 12.57 -5.84
N LEU A 143 19.96 11.61 -6.20
CA LEU A 143 21.11 11.24 -5.35
C LEU A 143 22.13 12.37 -5.21
N LEU A 144 22.42 13.10 -6.29
CA LEU A 144 23.50 14.10 -6.32
C LEU A 144 23.31 15.23 -5.28
N PRO A 145 22.12 15.86 -5.16
CA PRO A 145 21.86 16.81 -4.07
C PRO A 145 21.95 16.21 -2.67
N PHE A 146 21.79 14.89 -2.49
CA PHE A 146 21.73 14.24 -1.18
C PHE A 146 22.96 13.37 -0.88
N LEU A 147 24.07 13.53 -1.60
CA LEU A 147 25.31 12.79 -1.31
C LEU A 147 25.75 12.96 0.16
N PRO A 148 26.20 11.88 0.82
CA PRO A 148 26.43 10.52 0.28
C PRO A 148 25.17 9.65 0.13
N GLY A 149 24.04 10.09 0.66
CA GLY A 149 22.76 9.38 0.69
C GLY A 149 21.96 9.81 1.91
N ASN A 150 20.80 9.19 2.11
CA ASN A 150 19.93 9.48 3.26
C ASN A 150 19.92 8.32 4.25
N VAL A 151 19.51 8.57 5.50
CA VAL A 151 19.34 7.52 6.52
C VAL A 151 18.04 7.74 7.27
N ALA A 152 17.11 6.80 7.14
CA ALA A 152 15.87 6.83 7.91
C ALA A 152 16.12 6.47 9.37
N GLY A 153 15.18 6.82 10.25
CA GLY A 153 15.25 6.48 11.67
C GLY A 153 15.52 4.99 11.90
N ASP A 154 14.65 4.09 11.41
CA ASP A 154 14.88 2.64 11.52
C ASP A 154 16.23 2.21 10.92
N GLY A 155 16.72 2.90 9.89
CA GLY A 155 18.03 2.65 9.29
C GLY A 155 19.18 2.94 10.26
N ASN A 156 19.10 4.05 11.00
CA ASN A 156 20.03 4.34 12.09
C ASN A 156 20.00 3.23 13.16
N PHE A 157 18.82 2.76 13.55
CA PHE A 157 18.70 1.68 14.54
C PHE A 157 19.28 0.36 14.01
N GLN A 158 19.07 0.03 12.73
CA GLN A 158 19.71 -1.12 12.09
C GLN A 158 21.25 -1.00 12.06
N LEU A 159 21.81 0.21 11.96
CA LEU A 159 23.25 0.42 12.10
C LEU A 159 23.72 0.20 13.56
N LEU A 160 22.95 0.63 14.56
CA LEU A 160 23.23 0.31 15.96
C LEU A 160 23.24 -1.20 16.21
N GLU A 161 22.24 -1.93 15.69
CA GLU A 161 22.16 -3.39 15.79
C GLU A 161 23.35 -4.06 15.10
N PHE A 162 23.68 -3.65 13.87
CA PHE A 162 24.76 -4.23 13.09
C PHE A 162 26.13 -4.05 13.75
N PHE A 163 26.43 -2.87 14.28
CA PHE A 163 27.70 -2.58 14.95
C PHE A 163 27.73 -3.00 16.43
N GLY A 164 26.67 -3.63 16.95
CA GLY A 164 26.62 -4.14 18.33
C GLY A 164 26.41 -3.07 19.40
N HIS A 165 25.93 -1.88 19.04
CA HIS A 165 25.53 -0.82 19.98
C HIS A 165 24.07 -0.94 20.43
N ALA A 166 23.28 -1.77 19.75
CA ALA A 166 21.98 -2.26 20.18
C ALA A 166 21.93 -3.79 20.03
N SER A 167 21.11 -4.47 20.83
CA SER A 167 20.92 -5.91 20.70
C SER A 167 20.33 -6.25 19.33
N MET A 168 20.95 -7.20 18.63
CA MET A 168 20.42 -7.69 17.35
C MET A 168 19.11 -8.45 17.59
N THR A 169 18.04 -7.96 16.99
CA THR A 169 16.72 -8.61 17.02
C THR A 169 16.17 -8.77 15.61
N ASN A 170 15.08 -9.51 15.47
CA ASN A 170 14.30 -9.55 14.24
C ASN A 170 13.14 -8.54 14.28
N HIS A 171 13.16 -7.53 15.17
CA HIS A 171 12.21 -6.42 15.12
C HIS A 171 12.35 -5.69 13.78
N HIS A 172 13.58 -5.29 13.46
CA HIS A 172 13.99 -5.02 12.10
C HIS A 172 14.43 -6.34 11.44
N PRO A 173 14.04 -6.63 10.19
CA PRO A 173 14.34 -7.90 9.55
C PRO A 173 15.85 -8.17 9.50
N PHE A 174 16.29 -9.24 10.16
CA PHE A 174 17.71 -9.55 10.36
C PHE A 174 18.50 -9.60 9.05
N LEU A 175 17.92 -10.21 8.00
CA LEU A 175 18.57 -10.30 6.69
C LEU A 175 18.85 -8.92 6.11
N SER A 176 17.89 -7.98 6.24
CA SER A 176 18.09 -6.61 5.78
C SER A 176 19.17 -5.92 6.61
N THR A 177 19.14 -6.02 7.95
CA THR A 177 20.14 -5.41 8.83
C THR A 177 21.57 -5.84 8.48
N VAL A 178 21.79 -7.16 8.32
CA VAL A 178 23.12 -7.70 7.99
C VAL A 178 23.57 -7.32 6.59
N PHE A 179 22.68 -7.40 5.58
CA PHE A 179 23.03 -7.02 4.21
C PHE A 179 23.41 -5.53 4.11
N GLN A 180 22.57 -4.67 4.68
CA GLN A 180 22.74 -3.22 4.62
C GLN A 180 23.98 -2.77 5.39
N GLY A 181 24.11 -3.22 6.64
CA GLY A 181 25.27 -2.95 7.48
C GLY A 181 26.56 -3.53 6.91
N GLY A 182 26.51 -4.71 6.29
CA GLY A 182 27.65 -5.35 5.66
C GLY A 182 28.25 -4.51 4.53
N ILE A 183 27.42 -4.04 3.59
CA ILE A 183 27.88 -3.17 2.49
C ILE A 183 28.35 -1.82 3.04
N PHE A 184 27.62 -1.25 4.00
CA PHE A 184 28.04 -0.01 4.67
C PHE A 184 29.43 -0.16 5.29
N ASN A 185 29.68 -1.27 6.00
CA ASN A 185 30.94 -1.52 6.67
C ASN A 185 32.11 -1.69 5.68
N ILE A 186 31.87 -2.33 4.52
CA ILE A 186 32.87 -2.39 3.45
C ILE A 186 33.30 -0.98 3.04
N GLY A 187 32.36 -0.07 2.76
CA GLY A 187 32.69 1.30 2.38
C GLY A 187 33.32 2.09 3.54
N LYS A 188 32.85 1.89 4.77
CA LYS A 188 33.43 2.49 5.98
C LYS A 188 34.90 2.13 6.14
N VAL A 189 35.25 0.85 6.01
CA VAL A 189 36.63 0.35 6.13
C VAL A 189 37.51 0.82 4.98
N LEU A 190 36.97 0.91 3.76
CA LEU A 190 37.73 1.35 2.59
C LEU A 190 38.07 2.84 2.62
N VAL A 191 37.17 3.69 3.14
CA VAL A 191 37.36 5.15 3.10
C VAL A 191 36.89 5.82 4.39
N ASN A 192 35.59 5.91 4.64
CA ASN A 192 34.98 6.52 5.84
C ASN A 192 33.47 6.24 5.90
N ASP A 193 32.81 6.69 6.97
CA ASP A 193 31.37 6.49 7.22
C ASP A 193 30.49 7.01 6.08
N ASN A 194 30.78 8.20 5.55
CA ASN A 194 30.07 8.77 4.41
C ASN A 194 30.21 7.90 3.16
N PHE A 195 31.40 7.34 2.89
CA PHE A 195 31.58 6.41 1.78
C PHE A 195 30.88 5.07 2.02
N GLY A 196 30.80 4.61 3.28
CA GLY A 196 29.96 3.48 3.68
C GLY A 196 28.50 3.67 3.29
N LEU A 197 27.93 4.82 3.66
CA LEU A 197 26.57 5.19 3.28
C LEU A 197 26.39 5.27 1.76
N PHE A 198 27.31 5.96 1.07
CA PHE A 198 27.30 6.08 -0.38
C PHE A 198 27.34 4.73 -1.08
N LEU A 199 28.25 3.85 -0.68
CA LEU A 199 28.39 2.53 -1.28
C LEU A 199 27.10 1.72 -1.14
N TYR A 200 26.50 1.70 0.06
CA TYR A 200 25.23 1.04 0.27
C TYR A 200 24.13 1.61 -0.63
N VAL A 201 23.97 2.93 -0.62
CA VAL A 201 22.92 3.62 -1.36
C VAL A 201 23.06 3.38 -2.86
N VAL A 202 24.28 3.41 -3.42
CA VAL A 202 24.51 3.11 -4.83
C VAL A 202 24.18 1.65 -5.16
N VAL A 203 24.58 0.69 -4.31
CA VAL A 203 24.24 -0.73 -4.52
C VAL A 203 22.73 -0.93 -4.49
N GLN A 204 22.04 -0.34 -3.51
CA GLN A 204 20.57 -0.39 -3.42
C GLN A 204 19.91 0.21 -4.66
N LEU A 205 20.32 1.41 -5.04
CA LEU A 205 19.81 2.13 -6.19
C LEU A 205 19.94 1.28 -7.47
N LEU A 206 21.11 0.69 -7.72
CA LEU A 206 21.36 -0.15 -8.89
C LEU A 206 20.48 -1.42 -8.92
N ILE A 207 20.32 -2.08 -7.77
CA ILE A 207 19.43 -3.27 -7.64
C ILE A 207 17.99 -2.86 -7.93
N CYS A 208 17.51 -1.77 -7.35
CA CYS A 208 16.16 -1.27 -7.58
C CYS A 208 15.93 -0.87 -9.05
N CYS A 209 16.87 -0.15 -9.68
CA CYS A 209 16.82 0.16 -11.11
C CYS A 209 16.72 -1.10 -11.97
N LEU A 210 17.53 -2.12 -11.68
CA LEU A 210 17.54 -3.39 -12.41
C LEU A 210 16.19 -4.10 -12.29
N ILE A 211 15.62 -4.16 -11.08
CA ILE A 211 14.34 -4.81 -10.84
C ILE A 211 13.19 -4.07 -11.54
N TYR A 212 13.05 -2.76 -11.33
CA TYR A 212 11.94 -2.01 -11.96
C TYR A 212 12.04 -2.06 -13.49
N SER A 213 13.24 -1.89 -14.06
CA SER A 213 13.45 -1.97 -15.50
C SER A 213 13.19 -3.38 -16.07
N PHE A 214 13.54 -4.42 -15.32
CA PHE A 214 13.17 -5.80 -15.66
C PHE A 214 11.65 -5.97 -15.67
N CYS A 215 10.95 -5.52 -14.62
CA CYS A 215 9.50 -5.63 -14.52
C CYS A 215 8.80 -4.91 -15.68
N ILE A 216 9.18 -3.65 -15.95
CA ILE A 216 8.67 -2.85 -17.07
C ILE A 216 8.91 -3.57 -18.39
N SER A 217 10.13 -4.07 -18.63
CA SER A 217 10.44 -4.78 -19.86
C SER A 217 9.60 -6.06 -20.02
N LYS A 218 9.41 -6.82 -18.94
CA LYS A 218 8.62 -8.05 -18.97
C LYS A 218 7.15 -7.79 -19.27
N VAL A 219 6.50 -6.87 -18.55
CA VAL A 219 5.09 -6.55 -18.83
C VAL A 219 4.91 -5.88 -20.18
N SER A 220 5.91 -5.13 -20.68
CA SER A 220 5.82 -4.49 -22.00
C SER A 220 5.70 -5.48 -23.15
N LYS A 221 6.25 -6.70 -22.99
CA LYS A 221 6.16 -7.78 -23.98
C LYS A 221 4.75 -8.34 -24.14
N LEU A 222 3.83 -7.99 -23.24
CA LEU A 222 2.40 -8.27 -23.41
C LEU A 222 1.76 -7.38 -24.50
N GLY A 223 2.53 -6.51 -25.17
CA GLY A 223 2.09 -5.77 -26.35
C GLY A 223 1.94 -4.27 -26.15
N ILE A 224 2.50 -3.72 -25.06
CA ILE A 224 2.44 -2.28 -24.76
C ILE A 224 3.33 -1.49 -25.74
N ASN A 225 2.88 -0.29 -26.11
CA ASN A 225 3.65 0.63 -26.93
C ASN A 225 4.94 1.07 -26.20
N LYS A 226 6.09 1.05 -26.89
CA LYS A 226 7.39 1.52 -26.39
C LYS A 226 7.32 2.94 -25.78
N HIS A 227 6.54 3.85 -26.36
CA HIS A 227 6.43 5.23 -25.86
C HIS A 227 5.73 5.30 -24.50
N LEU A 228 4.71 4.46 -24.27
CA LEU A 228 4.09 4.32 -22.96
C LEU A 228 5.06 3.71 -21.94
N CYS A 229 5.89 2.76 -22.36
CA CYS A 229 6.92 2.17 -21.49
C CYS A 229 8.02 3.18 -21.12
N ILE A 230 8.41 4.04 -22.07
CA ILE A 230 9.34 5.16 -21.81
C ILE A 230 8.69 6.15 -20.85
N ALA A 231 7.45 6.57 -21.10
CA ALA A 231 6.72 7.47 -20.20
C ALA A 231 6.59 6.88 -18.78
N PHE A 232 6.32 5.58 -18.67
CA PHE A 232 6.27 4.91 -17.36
C PHE A 232 7.66 4.82 -16.70
N SER A 233 8.72 4.52 -17.45
CA SER A 233 10.10 4.53 -16.92
C SER A 233 10.49 5.92 -16.42
N LEU A 234 10.14 6.97 -17.16
CA LEU A 234 10.37 8.35 -16.76
C LEU A 234 9.51 8.73 -15.55
N PHE A 235 8.27 8.27 -15.47
CA PHE A 235 7.43 8.47 -14.29
C PHE A 235 8.06 7.85 -13.05
N ILE A 236 8.53 6.59 -13.10
CA ILE A 236 9.24 5.96 -11.97
C ILE A 236 10.57 6.65 -11.67
N GLY A 237 11.28 7.14 -12.69
CA GLY A 237 12.52 7.88 -12.55
C GLY A 237 12.34 9.27 -11.92
N LEU A 238 11.27 9.97 -12.26
CA LEU A 238 11.02 11.36 -11.85
C LEU A 238 10.08 11.46 -10.66
N ALA A 239 9.26 10.46 -10.37
CA ALA A 239 8.42 10.44 -9.18
C ALA A 239 9.30 10.23 -7.94
N PRO A 240 9.23 11.13 -6.96
CA PRO A 240 10.17 11.12 -5.84
C PRO A 240 10.07 9.93 -4.89
N TYR A 241 8.98 9.15 -4.97
CA TYR A 241 8.80 8.02 -4.09
C TYR A 241 9.89 6.98 -4.24
N TRP A 242 10.02 6.42 -5.44
CA TRP A 242 10.96 5.34 -5.70
C TRP A 242 12.40 5.83 -5.68
N SER A 243 12.66 7.08 -6.08
CA SER A 243 14.00 7.65 -5.98
C SER A 243 14.41 7.77 -4.52
N PHE A 244 13.69 8.52 -3.68
CA PHE A 244 14.08 8.75 -2.28
C PHE A 244 14.19 7.45 -1.47
N VAL A 245 13.24 6.52 -1.61
CA VAL A 245 13.34 5.23 -0.88
C VAL A 245 14.50 4.36 -1.38
N SER A 246 14.92 4.50 -2.64
CA SER A 246 16.07 3.77 -3.19
C SER A 246 17.43 4.37 -2.83
N GLU A 247 17.47 5.64 -2.43
CA GLU A 247 18.69 6.34 -1.98
C GLU A 247 18.79 6.53 -0.45
N THR A 248 17.86 5.93 0.28
CA THR A 248 17.85 5.95 1.75
C THR A 248 18.33 4.62 2.29
N PHE A 249 19.21 4.65 3.31
CA PHE A 249 19.50 3.51 4.16
C PHE A 249 18.25 3.14 4.95
N HIS A 250 17.43 2.28 4.36
CA HIS A 250 16.18 1.76 4.91
C HIS A 250 15.77 0.48 4.19
N LYS A 251 15.19 -0.49 4.92
CA LYS A 251 14.68 -1.76 4.37
C LYS A 251 13.62 -1.60 3.27
N ASP A 252 12.80 -0.56 3.31
CA ASP A 252 11.64 -0.43 2.42
C ASP A 252 12.00 -0.29 0.94
N GLY A 253 13.11 0.35 0.59
CA GLY A 253 13.51 0.58 -0.81
C GLY A 253 13.62 -0.73 -1.59
N MET A 254 14.41 -1.67 -1.08
CA MET A 254 14.54 -3.01 -1.67
C MET A 254 13.27 -3.85 -1.52
N PHE A 255 12.56 -3.76 -0.40
CA PHE A 255 11.29 -4.48 -0.21
C PHE A 255 10.28 -4.15 -1.32
N ILE A 256 10.09 -2.86 -1.63
CA ILE A 256 9.17 -2.41 -2.67
C ILE A 256 9.58 -2.96 -4.04
N ALA A 257 10.88 -2.99 -4.35
CA ALA A 257 11.39 -3.58 -5.58
C ALA A 257 11.14 -5.10 -5.63
N PHE A 258 11.45 -5.84 -4.56
CA PHE A 258 11.19 -7.29 -4.48
C PHE A 258 9.70 -7.62 -4.59
N PHE A 259 8.83 -6.82 -3.99
CA PHE A 259 7.38 -6.95 -4.11
C PHE A 259 6.92 -6.78 -5.56
N ALA A 260 7.43 -5.76 -6.26
CA ALA A 260 7.17 -5.54 -7.68
C ALA A 260 7.67 -6.71 -8.55
N LEU A 261 8.84 -7.27 -8.25
CA LEU A 261 9.37 -8.45 -8.93
C LEU A 261 8.46 -9.67 -8.74
N PHE A 262 8.06 -9.92 -7.49
CA PHE A 262 7.17 -11.04 -7.16
C PHE A 262 5.83 -10.94 -7.90
N ILE A 263 5.16 -9.79 -7.84
CA ILE A 263 3.90 -9.53 -8.58
C ILE A 263 4.07 -9.74 -10.08
N THR A 264 5.17 -9.24 -10.65
CA THR A 264 5.43 -9.37 -12.09
C THR A 264 5.65 -10.82 -12.49
N LEU A 265 6.37 -11.60 -11.70
CA LEU A 265 6.55 -13.02 -11.99
C LEU A 265 5.25 -13.81 -11.80
N LEU A 266 4.47 -13.47 -10.76
CA LEU A 266 3.17 -14.07 -10.48
C LEU A 266 2.16 -13.83 -11.61
N LEU A 267 2.04 -12.58 -12.10
CA LEU A 267 1.12 -12.26 -13.19
C LEU A 267 1.54 -12.94 -14.50
N LEU A 268 2.84 -13.09 -14.77
CA LEU A 268 3.31 -13.78 -15.97
C LEU A 268 2.98 -15.26 -15.93
N VAL A 269 3.13 -15.91 -14.77
CA VAL A 269 2.68 -17.31 -14.59
C VAL A 269 1.18 -17.45 -14.89
N ILE A 270 0.35 -16.51 -14.44
CA ILE A 270 -1.09 -16.53 -14.74
C ILE A 270 -1.38 -16.28 -16.22
N VAL A 271 -0.65 -15.37 -16.87
CA VAL A 271 -0.74 -15.13 -18.31
C VAL A 271 -0.42 -16.40 -19.08
N ASP A 272 0.72 -17.03 -18.82
CA ASP A 272 1.20 -18.20 -19.52
C ASP A 272 0.19 -19.36 -19.37
N LEU A 273 -0.28 -19.62 -18.13
CA LEU A 273 -1.19 -20.73 -17.86
C LEU A 273 -2.63 -20.51 -18.34
N LEU A 274 -3.23 -19.35 -18.07
CA LEU A 274 -4.67 -19.15 -18.25
C LEU A 274 -5.04 -18.39 -19.53
N ILE A 275 -4.14 -17.56 -20.04
CA ILE A 275 -4.42 -16.67 -21.16
C ILE A 275 -3.83 -17.25 -22.45
N ASP A 276 -2.50 -17.42 -22.48
CA ASP A 276 -1.80 -17.97 -23.63
C ASP A 276 -1.87 -19.50 -23.70
N ARG A 277 -2.30 -20.15 -22.61
CA ARG A 277 -2.49 -21.61 -22.50
C ARG A 277 -1.22 -22.39 -22.86
N GLU A 278 -0.09 -21.91 -22.37
CA GLU A 278 1.14 -22.69 -22.42
C GLU A 278 0.94 -23.98 -21.61
N ASN A 279 1.14 -25.13 -22.27
CA ASN A 279 0.91 -26.45 -21.68
C ASN A 279 2.00 -26.88 -20.68
N LYS A 280 2.87 -25.97 -20.25
CA LYS A 280 4.00 -26.30 -19.38
C LYS A 280 4.48 -25.11 -18.57
N ILE A 281 4.63 -25.31 -17.26
CA ILE A 281 5.40 -24.42 -16.41
C ILE A 281 6.86 -24.86 -16.38
N SER A 282 7.77 -23.92 -16.67
CA SER A 282 9.21 -24.16 -16.66
C SER A 282 9.77 -24.16 -15.24
N THR A 283 10.82 -24.95 -15.00
CA THR A 283 11.57 -24.91 -13.73
C THR A 283 12.10 -23.51 -13.43
N LYS A 284 12.46 -22.74 -14.47
CA LYS A 284 12.90 -21.35 -14.31
C LYS A 284 11.80 -20.48 -13.70
N GLN A 285 10.55 -20.59 -14.15
CA GLN A 285 9.43 -19.83 -13.57
C GLN A 285 9.21 -20.21 -12.10
N LEU A 286 9.19 -21.50 -11.77
CA LEU A 286 9.03 -21.98 -10.40
C LEU A 286 10.14 -21.48 -9.47
N VAL A 287 11.41 -21.57 -9.90
CA VAL A 287 12.56 -21.08 -9.15
C VAL A 287 12.52 -19.56 -9.00
N SER A 288 12.20 -18.82 -10.07
CA SER A 288 12.12 -17.36 -10.04
C SER A 288 11.00 -16.88 -9.10
N LEU A 289 9.87 -17.57 -9.09
CA LEU A 289 8.76 -17.29 -8.19
C LEU A 289 9.10 -17.61 -6.73
N THR A 290 9.81 -18.73 -6.49
CA THR A 290 10.28 -19.12 -5.15
C THR A 290 11.27 -18.10 -4.61
N ILE A 291 12.29 -17.72 -5.39
CA ILE A 291 13.31 -16.74 -4.99
C ILE A 291 12.69 -15.38 -4.76
N SER A 292 11.85 -14.88 -5.68
CA SER A 292 11.21 -13.56 -5.49
C SER A 292 10.27 -13.53 -4.29
N GLY A 293 9.51 -14.61 -4.04
CA GLY A 293 8.70 -14.77 -2.83
C GLY A 293 9.56 -14.74 -1.56
N LEU A 294 10.67 -15.48 -1.53
CA LEU A 294 11.60 -15.48 -0.38
C LEU A 294 12.25 -14.12 -0.14
N LEU A 295 12.61 -13.39 -1.20
CA LEU A 295 13.12 -12.02 -1.06
C LEU A 295 12.10 -11.12 -0.37
N VAL A 296 10.82 -11.21 -0.72
CA VAL A 296 9.76 -10.44 -0.03
C VAL A 296 9.62 -10.90 1.43
N CYS A 297 9.53 -12.21 1.67
CA CYS A 297 9.31 -12.79 3.01
C CYS A 297 10.45 -12.53 4.01
N LEU A 298 11.70 -12.53 3.55
CA LEU A 298 12.87 -12.40 4.42
C LEU A 298 13.35 -10.96 4.56
N TRP A 299 13.01 -10.09 3.59
CA TRP A 299 13.38 -8.68 3.67
C TRP A 299 12.45 -7.86 4.57
N ARG A 300 11.20 -8.32 4.76
CA ARG A 300 10.23 -7.70 5.67
C ARG A 300 9.39 -8.76 6.36
N ASN A 301 9.24 -8.64 7.69
CA ASN A 301 8.61 -9.67 8.53
C ASN A 301 7.14 -9.95 8.18
N ASP A 302 6.42 -8.97 7.64
CA ASP A 302 5.04 -9.10 7.18
C ASP A 302 4.92 -9.57 5.72
N GLY A 303 6.04 -9.65 4.99
CA GLY A 303 6.08 -10.05 3.57
C GLY A 303 5.54 -11.46 3.32
N ILE A 304 5.67 -12.36 4.30
CA ILE A 304 5.11 -13.73 4.21
C ILE A 304 3.58 -13.73 4.02
N TYR A 305 2.88 -12.83 4.68
CA TYR A 305 1.42 -12.73 4.60
C TYR A 305 0.97 -12.17 3.24
N MET A 306 1.85 -11.46 2.53
CA MET A 306 1.58 -10.99 1.18
C MET A 306 1.82 -12.07 0.12
N VAL A 307 2.81 -12.94 0.33
CA VAL A 307 3.23 -13.96 -0.65
C VAL A 307 2.37 -15.22 -0.56
N LEU A 308 2.27 -15.84 0.62
CA LEU A 308 1.72 -17.20 0.75
C LEU A 308 0.28 -17.38 0.25
N PRO A 309 -0.66 -16.46 0.49
CA PRO A 309 -2.03 -16.62 0.02
C PRO A 309 -2.12 -16.74 -1.50
N SER A 310 -1.33 -15.95 -2.23
CA SER A 310 -1.31 -16.01 -3.71
C SER A 310 -0.70 -17.32 -4.22
N ILE A 311 0.38 -17.81 -3.60
CA ILE A 311 1.00 -19.10 -3.94
C ILE A 311 0.08 -20.27 -3.60
N PHE A 312 -0.63 -20.20 -2.47
CA PHE A 312 -1.63 -21.21 -2.11
C PHE A 312 -2.76 -21.27 -3.15
N CYS A 313 -3.26 -20.13 -3.62
CA CYS A 313 -4.27 -20.11 -4.68
C CYS A 313 -3.78 -20.72 -6.00
N LEU A 314 -2.49 -20.63 -6.33
CA LEU A 314 -1.92 -21.29 -7.52
C LEU A 314 -2.04 -22.82 -7.48
N ILE A 315 -2.09 -23.45 -6.31
CA ILE A 315 -2.29 -24.91 -6.19
C ILE A 315 -3.61 -25.35 -6.86
N PHE A 316 -4.60 -24.47 -6.86
CA PHE A 316 -5.93 -24.72 -7.40
C PHE A 316 -6.13 -24.18 -8.83
N VAL A 317 -5.08 -23.65 -9.45
CA VAL A 317 -5.13 -23.14 -10.83
C VAL A 317 -5.36 -24.27 -11.82
N ASP A 318 -6.05 -23.97 -12.92
CA ASP A 318 -6.28 -24.89 -14.04
C ASP A 318 -6.73 -26.31 -13.60
N LYS A 319 -7.80 -26.38 -12.81
CA LYS A 319 -8.36 -27.63 -12.25
C LYS A 319 -7.32 -28.47 -11.49
N ARG A 320 -6.38 -27.82 -10.81
CA ARG A 320 -5.25 -28.43 -10.08
C ARG A 320 -4.25 -29.14 -11.00
N HIS A 321 -4.17 -28.85 -12.30
CA HIS A 321 -3.22 -29.53 -13.19
C HIS A 321 -1.76 -29.39 -12.71
N TYR A 322 -1.40 -28.24 -12.14
CA TYR A 322 -0.05 -27.89 -11.67
C TYR A 322 0.14 -27.97 -10.13
N TRP A 323 -0.75 -28.68 -9.43
CA TRP A 323 -0.78 -28.66 -7.96
C TRP A 323 0.54 -29.09 -7.32
N LYS A 324 1.21 -30.13 -7.83
CA LYS A 324 2.48 -30.63 -7.27
C LYS A 324 3.58 -29.58 -7.33
N GLN A 325 3.70 -28.87 -8.45
CA GLN A 325 4.69 -27.84 -8.67
C GLN A 325 4.46 -26.66 -7.71
N PHE A 326 3.23 -26.17 -7.61
CA PHE A 326 2.90 -25.03 -6.74
C PHE A 326 2.90 -25.41 -5.26
N THR A 327 2.54 -26.64 -4.88
CA THR A 327 2.77 -27.17 -3.55
C THR A 327 4.26 -27.23 -3.24
N GLY A 328 5.11 -27.62 -4.20
CA GLY A 328 6.56 -27.55 -4.06
C GLY A 328 7.08 -26.14 -3.79
N VAL A 329 6.61 -25.13 -4.55
CA VAL A 329 6.94 -23.71 -4.31
C VAL A 329 6.46 -23.26 -2.92
N PHE A 330 5.22 -23.57 -2.55
CA PHE A 330 4.65 -23.23 -1.24
C PHE A 330 5.47 -23.82 -0.10
N LEU A 331 5.76 -25.13 -0.15
CA LEU A 331 6.53 -25.82 0.86
C LEU A 331 7.98 -25.32 0.92
N ALA A 332 8.60 -25.00 -0.21
CA ALA A 332 9.95 -24.44 -0.24
C ALA A 332 10.00 -23.06 0.46
N ILE A 333 9.04 -22.18 0.17
CA ILE A 333 8.96 -20.86 0.84
C ILE A 333 8.74 -21.03 2.34
N CYS A 334 7.77 -21.86 2.74
CA CYS A 334 7.49 -22.14 4.15
C CYS A 334 8.70 -22.76 4.87
N ALA A 335 9.34 -23.76 4.27
CA ALA A 335 10.49 -24.44 4.86
C ALA A 335 11.66 -23.48 5.09
N VAL A 336 12.01 -22.65 4.10
CA VAL A 336 13.09 -21.66 4.24
C VAL A 336 12.70 -20.58 5.25
N TYR A 337 11.48 -20.04 5.21
CA TYR A 337 11.06 -19.01 6.16
C TYR A 337 11.01 -19.52 7.61
N ILE A 338 10.46 -20.71 7.83
CA ILE A 338 10.41 -21.34 9.16
C ILE A 338 11.83 -21.70 9.61
N GLY A 339 12.64 -22.31 8.74
CA GLY A 339 14.04 -22.62 9.04
C GLY A 339 14.83 -21.36 9.42
N PHE A 340 14.63 -20.26 8.68
CA PHE A 340 15.24 -18.97 9.01
C PHE A 340 14.82 -18.49 10.41
N ASN A 341 13.52 -18.39 10.68
CA ASN A 341 13.01 -17.81 11.93
C ASN A 341 13.14 -18.72 13.17
N LYS A 342 13.05 -20.04 13.01
CA LYS A 342 12.98 -21.01 14.12
C LYS A 342 14.26 -21.81 14.32
N VAL A 343 15.18 -21.81 13.36
CA VAL A 343 16.46 -22.53 13.46
C VAL A 343 17.62 -21.56 13.37
N LEU A 344 17.73 -20.79 12.29
CA LEU A 344 18.87 -19.90 12.06
C LEU A 344 18.93 -18.78 13.09
N LEU A 345 17.86 -17.97 13.24
CA LEU A 345 17.88 -16.83 14.16
C LEU A 345 18.18 -17.23 15.62
N PRO A 346 17.53 -18.28 16.19
CA PRO A 346 17.89 -18.74 17.54
C PRO A 346 19.32 -19.26 17.66
N SER A 347 19.85 -19.93 16.63
CA SER A 347 21.26 -20.38 16.64
C SER A 347 22.27 -19.23 16.66
N LEU A 348 21.85 -18.06 16.16
CA LEU A 348 22.62 -16.82 16.19
C LEU A 348 22.31 -15.95 17.42
N HIS A 349 21.51 -16.45 18.37
CA HIS A 349 21.04 -15.71 19.55
C HIS A 349 20.28 -14.41 19.22
N VAL A 350 19.65 -14.36 18.05
CA VAL A 350 18.84 -13.21 17.61
C VAL A 350 17.44 -13.35 18.18
N ALA A 351 16.98 -12.35 18.93
CA ALA A 351 15.64 -12.34 19.50
C ALA A 351 14.56 -12.24 18.40
N PRO A 352 13.41 -12.93 18.52
CA PRO A 352 12.34 -12.83 17.54
C PRO A 352 11.65 -11.47 17.58
N THR A 353 10.88 -11.16 16.54
CA THR A 353 9.96 -10.00 16.53
C THR A 353 8.97 -10.08 17.69
N GLU A 354 8.73 -8.97 18.37
CA GLU A 354 7.91 -8.94 19.58
C GLU A 354 6.42 -9.15 19.26
N MET A 355 5.74 -9.90 20.13
CA MET A 355 4.30 -10.20 19.97
C MET A 355 3.42 -8.94 19.96
N ARG A 356 3.84 -7.87 20.67
CA ARG A 356 3.12 -6.59 20.72
C ARG A 356 2.91 -5.96 19.34
N GLU A 357 3.79 -6.21 18.37
CA GLU A 357 3.63 -5.68 17.02
C GLU A 357 2.37 -6.21 16.31
N ALA A 358 1.98 -7.46 16.62
CA ALA A 358 0.75 -8.06 16.09
C ALA A 358 -0.53 -7.57 16.77
N LEU A 359 -0.42 -6.76 17.83
CA LEU A 359 -1.54 -6.32 18.67
C LEU A 359 -1.89 -4.85 18.50
N SER A 360 -1.29 -4.18 17.50
CA SER A 360 -1.51 -2.76 17.24
C SER A 360 -3.01 -2.42 17.11
N LEU A 361 -3.77 -3.18 16.31
CA LEU A 361 -5.22 -2.95 16.16
C LEU A 361 -6.02 -3.23 17.44
N PRO A 362 -5.90 -4.40 18.10
CA PRO A 362 -6.59 -4.66 19.37
C PRO A 362 -6.32 -3.61 20.44
N VAL A 363 -5.05 -3.24 20.64
CA VAL A 363 -4.64 -2.27 21.67
C VAL A 363 -5.22 -0.89 21.37
N GLN A 364 -5.22 -0.49 20.09
CA GLN A 364 -5.80 0.77 19.65
C GLN A 364 -7.31 0.85 19.92
N GLN A 365 -8.04 -0.24 19.65
CA GLN A 365 -9.48 -0.34 19.94
C GLN A 365 -9.75 -0.36 21.44
N THR A 366 -8.95 -1.09 22.22
CA THR A 366 -9.04 -1.08 23.69
C THR A 366 -8.83 0.33 24.24
N ALA A 367 -7.81 1.05 23.76
CA ALA A 367 -7.55 2.42 24.21
C ALA A 367 -8.71 3.37 23.87
N ARG A 368 -9.31 3.26 22.67
CA ARG A 368 -10.51 4.04 22.34
C ARG A 368 -11.69 3.70 23.25
N TYR A 369 -11.93 2.42 23.51
CA TYR A 369 -12.99 2.00 24.42
C TYR A 369 -12.81 2.59 25.82
N LEU A 370 -11.59 2.54 26.37
CA LEU A 370 -11.29 3.10 27.68
C LEU A 370 -11.45 4.62 27.73
N LYS A 371 -11.32 5.31 26.58
CA LYS A 371 -11.56 6.75 26.45
C LYS A 371 -13.05 7.10 26.46
N GLU A 372 -13.87 6.35 25.73
CA GLU A 372 -15.30 6.68 25.55
C GLU A 372 -16.22 6.04 26.59
N TYR A 373 -15.92 4.81 27.01
CA TYR A 373 -16.74 4.00 27.92
C TYR A 373 -15.96 3.51 29.15
N PRO A 374 -15.26 4.39 29.90
CA PRO A 374 -14.48 3.98 31.08
C PRO A 374 -15.33 3.36 32.19
N GLN A 375 -16.61 3.77 32.29
CA GLN A 375 -17.53 3.28 33.32
C GLN A 375 -18.08 1.88 33.03
N ASP A 376 -18.06 1.45 31.77
CA ASP A 376 -18.58 0.15 31.35
C ASP A 376 -17.53 -0.97 31.51
N VAL A 377 -16.32 -0.66 31.97
CA VAL A 377 -15.28 -1.67 32.19
C VAL A 377 -15.52 -2.38 33.53
N THR A 378 -15.78 -3.68 33.47
CA THR A 378 -16.04 -4.53 34.64
C THR A 378 -14.78 -4.73 35.49
N GLN A 379 -14.91 -5.19 36.73
CA GLN A 379 -13.75 -5.47 37.58
C GLN A 379 -12.85 -6.59 37.02
N HIS A 380 -13.43 -7.61 36.39
CA HIS A 380 -12.68 -8.67 35.74
C HIS A 380 -11.83 -8.12 34.59
N GLU A 381 -12.42 -7.31 33.72
CA GLU A 381 -11.72 -6.69 32.59
C GLU A 381 -10.61 -5.75 33.09
N LYS A 382 -10.87 -4.95 34.13
CA LYS A 382 -9.84 -4.09 34.74
C LYS A 382 -8.62 -4.89 35.20
N LYS A 383 -8.85 -6.08 35.77
CA LYS A 383 -7.77 -6.98 36.20
C LYS A 383 -6.97 -7.49 35.01
N VAL A 384 -7.63 -8.03 33.98
CA VAL A 384 -6.96 -8.53 32.76
C VAL A 384 -6.17 -7.42 32.06
N LEU A 385 -6.71 -6.20 31.99
CA LEU A 385 -6.01 -5.04 31.43
C LEU A 385 -4.81 -4.62 32.30
N ALA A 386 -4.94 -4.63 33.63
CA ALA A 386 -3.80 -4.35 34.52
C ALA A 386 -2.70 -5.42 34.42
N ASP A 387 -3.06 -6.68 34.12
CA ASP A 387 -2.11 -7.75 33.86
C ASP A 387 -1.43 -7.58 32.49
N THR A 388 -2.15 -7.04 31.49
CA THR A 388 -1.66 -6.86 30.11
C THR A 388 -0.80 -5.60 29.91
N PHE A 389 -1.08 -4.52 30.63
CA PHE A 389 -0.47 -3.21 30.39
C PHE A 389 0.22 -2.63 31.63
N ASP A 390 1.40 -2.01 31.47
CA ASP A 390 2.16 -1.40 32.58
C ASP A 390 1.43 -0.20 33.24
N ASN A 391 0.45 0.39 32.54
CA ASN A 391 -0.41 1.42 33.10
C ASN A 391 -1.76 1.48 32.35
N SER A 392 -2.61 0.49 32.58
CA SER A 392 -3.89 0.35 31.87
C SER A 392 -4.83 1.56 32.03
N THR A 393 -4.75 2.31 33.13
CA THR A 393 -5.60 3.49 33.38
C THR A 393 -5.25 4.69 32.50
N LYS A 394 -4.02 4.76 31.96
CA LYS A 394 -3.59 5.83 31.05
C LYS A 394 -3.84 5.54 29.57
N LEU A 395 -4.28 4.33 29.20
CA LEU A 395 -4.49 3.98 27.80
C LEU A 395 -5.49 4.90 27.09
N GLY A 396 -6.62 5.21 27.74
CA GLY A 396 -7.63 6.10 27.18
C GLY A 396 -7.14 7.53 26.92
N THR A 397 -6.25 8.05 27.78
CA THR A 397 -5.68 9.40 27.62
C THR A 397 -4.53 9.46 26.63
N ARG A 398 -3.87 8.33 26.39
CA ARG A 398 -2.80 8.16 25.39
C ARG A 398 -3.31 7.82 24.00
N TYR A 399 -4.60 7.52 23.84
CA TYR A 399 -5.19 7.23 22.54
C TYR A 399 -4.99 8.40 21.57
N ASP A 400 -4.24 8.11 20.50
CA ASP A 400 -4.13 8.93 19.31
C ASP A 400 -4.86 8.21 18.17
N PRO A 401 -5.91 8.81 17.56
CA PRO A 401 -6.63 8.19 16.45
C PRO A 401 -5.74 7.70 15.30
N ASN A 402 -4.61 8.35 15.02
CA ASN A 402 -3.82 8.11 13.82
C ASN A 402 -2.62 7.18 14.03
N ILE A 403 -2.24 6.84 15.26
CA ILE A 403 -1.06 6.01 15.52
C ILE A 403 -1.20 5.19 16.80
N ALA A 404 -0.93 3.90 16.72
CA ALA A 404 -1.03 3.00 17.88
C ALA A 404 0.21 2.99 18.80
N ASP A 405 1.36 3.52 18.36
CA ASP A 405 2.59 3.51 19.14
C ASP A 405 2.44 4.04 20.58
N PRO A 406 1.75 5.18 20.85
CA PRO A 406 1.57 5.71 22.20
C PRO A 406 0.89 4.75 23.20
N VAL A 407 0.06 3.82 22.69
CA VAL A 407 -0.66 2.83 23.51
C VAL A 407 0.00 1.45 23.45
N LYS A 408 0.61 1.09 22.31
CA LYS A 408 1.33 -0.17 22.11
C LYS A 408 2.55 -0.29 23.02
N PHE A 409 3.26 0.81 23.30
CA PHE A 409 4.41 0.80 24.22
C PHE A 409 4.05 0.49 25.68
N TYR A 410 2.76 0.47 26.05
CA TYR A 410 2.32 0.05 27.38
C TYR A 410 2.06 -1.45 27.50
N VAL A 411 2.09 -2.21 26.39
CA VAL A 411 1.91 -3.67 26.41
C VAL A 411 3.11 -4.31 27.09
N LYS A 412 2.86 -5.10 28.14
CA LYS A 412 3.92 -5.84 28.82
C LYS A 412 4.51 -6.92 27.93
N ASP A 413 5.79 -7.23 28.12
CA ASP A 413 6.44 -8.32 27.38
C ASP A 413 5.83 -9.70 27.68
N ARG A 414 5.26 -9.87 28.87
CA ARG A 414 4.62 -11.12 29.32
C ARG A 414 3.23 -10.84 29.85
N PHE A 415 2.23 -11.43 29.21
CA PHE A 415 0.84 -11.44 29.65
C PHE A 415 0.11 -12.63 29.03
N ASN A 416 -1.09 -12.92 29.51
CA ASN A 416 -1.93 -13.96 28.92
C ASN A 416 -2.69 -13.41 27.70
N LEU A 417 -2.21 -13.72 26.50
CA LEU A 417 -2.82 -13.28 25.25
C LEU A 417 -4.28 -13.75 25.12
N LYS A 418 -4.59 -14.97 25.56
CA LYS A 418 -5.93 -15.53 25.44
C LYS A 418 -6.92 -14.72 26.28
N ASP A 419 -6.58 -14.45 27.54
CA ASP A 419 -7.44 -13.69 28.45
C ASP A 419 -7.65 -12.25 27.93
N TYR A 420 -6.59 -11.61 27.42
CA TYR A 420 -6.70 -10.29 26.82
C TYR A 420 -7.62 -10.28 25.59
N LEU A 421 -7.45 -11.25 24.67
CA LEU A 421 -8.29 -11.33 23.48
C LEU A 421 -9.75 -11.63 23.81
N GLU A 422 -10.02 -12.42 24.85
CA GLU A 422 -11.38 -12.67 25.32
C GLU A 422 -12.03 -11.40 25.85
N VAL A 423 -11.34 -10.63 26.71
CA VAL A 423 -11.80 -9.33 27.19
C VAL A 423 -11.98 -8.34 26.05
N TRP A 424 -11.02 -8.26 25.12
CA TRP A 424 -11.11 -7.41 23.94
C TRP A 424 -12.31 -7.76 23.07
N LEU A 425 -12.64 -9.05 22.89
CA LEU A 425 -13.85 -9.47 22.17
C LEU A 425 -15.14 -9.09 22.93
N GLN A 426 -15.18 -9.31 24.24
CA GLN A 426 -16.34 -8.96 25.07
C GLN A 426 -16.64 -7.45 25.03
N MET A 427 -15.60 -6.62 25.17
CA MET A 427 -15.69 -5.16 25.00
C MET A 427 -16.19 -4.80 23.59
N GLY A 428 -15.65 -5.45 22.55
CA GLY A 428 -16.06 -5.23 21.16
C GLY A 428 -17.52 -5.59 20.87
N PHE A 429 -18.04 -6.68 21.44
CA PHE A 429 -19.45 -7.05 21.29
C PHE A 429 -20.39 -6.10 22.03
N ARG A 430 -19.96 -5.52 23.15
CA ARG A 430 -20.76 -4.53 23.89
C ARG A 430 -20.82 -3.18 23.16
N HIS A 431 -19.71 -2.73 22.60
CA HIS A 431 -19.62 -1.45 21.89
C HIS A 431 -18.95 -1.59 20.51
N PRO A 432 -19.62 -2.26 19.54
CA PRO A 432 -19.01 -2.58 18.25
C PRO A 432 -18.68 -1.35 17.40
N LEU A 433 -19.46 -0.27 17.55
CA LEU A 433 -19.22 0.98 16.83
C LEU A 433 -17.86 1.60 17.20
N VAL A 434 -17.43 1.50 18.46
CA VAL A 434 -16.12 2.00 18.92
C VAL A 434 -14.98 1.32 18.19
N TYR A 435 -15.11 0.01 17.94
CA TYR A 435 -14.08 -0.77 17.27
C TYR A 435 -14.02 -0.41 15.79
N ILE A 436 -15.19 -0.28 15.16
CA ILE A 436 -15.30 0.12 13.75
C ILE A 436 -14.74 1.54 13.55
N THR A 437 -15.10 2.50 14.41
CA THR A 437 -14.63 3.89 14.30
C THR A 437 -13.14 4.00 14.60
N ALA A 438 -12.63 3.35 15.65
CA ALA A 438 -11.19 3.36 15.95
C ALA A 438 -10.36 2.76 14.80
N THR A 439 -10.85 1.67 14.20
CA THR A 439 -10.19 1.06 13.03
C THR A 439 -10.22 2.01 11.85
N PHE A 440 -11.39 2.60 11.57
CA PHE A 440 -11.55 3.52 10.44
C PHE A 440 -10.69 4.77 10.58
N GLU A 441 -10.70 5.43 11.75
CA GLU A 441 -9.87 6.61 12.03
C GLU A 441 -8.38 6.29 11.88
N GLY A 442 -7.92 5.14 12.39
CA GLY A 442 -6.51 4.76 12.34
C GLY A 442 -6.01 4.25 10.99
N THR A 443 -6.89 4.04 10.00
CA THR A 443 -6.51 3.37 8.75
C THR A 443 -7.13 3.98 7.48
N ASN A 444 -8.04 4.96 7.59
CA ASN A 444 -8.73 5.55 6.43
C ASN A 444 -7.80 6.14 5.36
N GLY A 445 -6.60 6.56 5.74
CA GLY A 445 -5.58 7.07 4.85
C GLY A 445 -5.19 6.08 3.74
N TYR A 446 -5.29 4.78 4.00
CA TYR A 446 -4.90 3.73 3.05
C TYR A 446 -5.93 3.46 1.95
N TYR A 447 -7.19 3.84 2.15
CA TYR A 447 -8.28 3.46 1.25
C TYR A 447 -9.27 4.60 0.94
N THR A 448 -8.93 5.85 1.31
CA THR A 448 -9.67 7.05 0.87
C THR A 448 -8.96 7.71 -0.34
N PRO A 449 -9.47 7.58 -1.58
CA PRO A 449 -8.70 7.95 -2.78
C PRO A 449 -8.62 9.46 -3.05
N TRP A 450 -9.37 10.26 -2.29
CA TRP A 450 -9.43 11.72 -2.42
C TRP A 450 -8.42 12.43 -1.51
N LEU A 451 -7.68 11.69 -0.70
CA LEU A 451 -6.61 12.26 0.11
C LEU A 451 -5.39 12.51 -0.76
N GLN A 452 -4.72 13.62 -0.49
CA GLN A 452 -3.44 13.91 -1.12
C GLN A 452 -2.44 12.81 -0.75
N ALA A 453 -1.83 12.19 -1.75
CA ALA A 453 -0.75 11.24 -1.54
C ALA A 453 0.36 11.90 -0.72
N GLN A 454 0.86 11.19 0.30
CA GLN A 454 1.87 11.73 1.21
C GLN A 454 3.15 12.10 0.47
N THR A 455 3.84 13.14 0.97
CA THR A 455 5.15 13.51 0.45
C THR A 455 6.21 12.52 0.92
N PHE A 456 7.10 12.17 0.02
CA PHE A 456 8.12 11.13 0.22
C PHE A 456 9.38 11.65 0.94
N SER A 457 9.36 12.93 1.30
CA SER A 457 10.48 13.62 1.94
C SER A 457 10.77 13.15 3.37
N TRP A 458 9.93 12.29 3.97
CA TRP A 458 10.19 11.73 5.30
C TRP A 458 11.52 10.96 5.37
N CYS A 459 11.95 10.38 4.24
CA CYS A 459 13.22 9.65 4.12
C CYS A 459 14.34 10.47 3.49
N ALA A 460 14.09 11.73 3.09
CA ALA A 460 15.07 12.60 2.46
C ALA A 460 15.89 13.41 3.49
N ASP A 461 16.36 12.72 4.53
CA ASP A 461 17.21 13.29 5.57
C ASP A 461 18.17 12.23 6.14
N ILE A 462 19.22 12.68 6.83
CA ILE A 462 19.96 11.85 7.78
C ILE A 462 19.25 12.06 9.13
N SER A 463 18.33 11.15 9.44
CA SER A 463 17.46 11.28 10.61
C SER A 463 18.24 11.47 11.90
N SER A 464 17.73 12.31 12.79
CA SER A 464 18.23 12.45 14.17
C SER A 464 17.74 11.33 15.09
N TRP A 465 16.69 10.60 14.71
CA TRP A 465 16.18 9.50 15.51
C TRP A 465 17.15 8.32 15.50
N SER A 466 17.51 7.84 16.69
CA SER A 466 18.47 6.74 16.91
C SER A 466 19.83 6.94 16.24
N LYS A 467 20.23 8.19 15.92
CA LYS A 467 21.46 8.49 15.20
C LYS A 467 22.68 7.90 15.95
N PRO A 468 23.53 7.07 15.31
CA PRO A 468 24.69 6.49 15.97
C PRO A 468 25.78 7.55 16.21
N ASP A 469 26.14 7.79 17.48
CA ASP A 469 27.17 8.79 17.84
C ASP A 469 28.58 8.43 17.36
N PHE A 470 28.84 7.14 17.10
CA PHE A 470 30.12 6.65 16.60
C PHE A 470 30.27 6.75 15.07
N LEU A 471 29.22 7.16 14.34
CA LEU A 471 29.24 7.37 12.90
C LEU A 471 29.18 8.87 12.56
N LYS A 472 30.15 9.33 11.78
CA LYS A 472 30.21 10.70 11.25
C LYS A 472 29.56 10.74 9.87
N LEU A 473 28.23 10.85 9.89
CA LEU A 473 27.41 10.97 8.67
C LEU A 473 26.97 12.41 8.48
N ASP A 474 27.44 13.00 7.38
CA ASP A 474 27.19 14.39 7.01
C ASP A 474 26.99 14.52 5.50
N TYR A 475 26.05 15.36 5.11
CA TYR A 475 25.84 15.69 3.71
C TYR A 475 27.04 16.43 3.12
N LEU A 476 27.42 16.05 1.90
CA LEU A 476 28.48 16.73 1.12
C LEU A 476 27.98 18.02 0.46
N THR A 477 26.66 18.23 0.44
CA THR A 477 26.00 19.34 -0.24
C THR A 477 25.38 20.34 0.75
N PRO A 478 25.28 21.63 0.36
CA PRO A 478 24.64 22.64 1.20
C PRO A 478 23.18 22.33 1.49
N ARG A 479 22.73 22.60 2.73
CA ARG A 479 21.33 22.47 3.13
C ARG A 479 20.37 23.29 2.26
N SER A 480 20.81 24.44 1.75
CA SER A 480 20.02 25.29 0.85
C SER A 480 19.67 24.59 -0.46
N LEU A 481 20.63 23.88 -1.07
CA LEU A 481 20.42 23.09 -2.29
C LEU A 481 19.39 21.99 -2.02
N ARG A 482 19.61 21.16 -0.99
CA ARG A 482 18.69 20.08 -0.60
C ARG A 482 17.28 20.60 -0.32
N SER A 483 17.15 21.68 0.45
CA SER A 483 15.86 22.28 0.77
C SER A 483 15.14 22.80 -0.48
N SER A 484 15.87 23.40 -1.43
CA SER A 484 15.29 23.86 -2.70
C SER A 484 14.80 22.69 -3.56
N VAL A 485 15.57 21.60 -3.63
CA VAL A 485 15.18 20.37 -4.32
C VAL A 485 13.92 19.77 -3.67
N LEU A 486 13.88 19.65 -2.35
CA LEU A 486 12.68 19.15 -1.63
C LEU A 486 11.45 20.01 -1.89
N LYS A 487 11.59 21.34 -1.87
CA LYS A 487 10.48 22.26 -2.17
C LYS A 487 9.96 22.08 -3.59
N LEU A 488 10.87 22.00 -4.57
CA LEU A 488 10.51 21.78 -5.98
C LEU A 488 9.76 20.46 -6.15
N VAL A 489 10.34 19.38 -5.63
CA VAL A 489 9.82 18.02 -5.76
C VAL A 489 8.47 17.85 -5.05
N ASN A 490 8.34 18.37 -3.84
CA ASN A 490 7.07 18.36 -3.10
C ASN A 490 6.01 19.22 -3.81
N GLY A 491 6.40 20.38 -4.36
CA GLY A 491 5.53 21.22 -5.18
C GLY A 491 4.98 20.47 -6.39
N ILE A 492 5.85 19.83 -7.17
CA ILE A 492 5.45 19.02 -8.35
C ILE A 492 4.55 17.85 -7.93
N SER A 493 4.92 17.12 -6.86
CA SER A 493 4.17 15.94 -6.40
C SER A 493 2.82 16.30 -5.76
N SER A 494 2.63 17.55 -5.38
CA SER A 494 1.36 18.09 -4.89
C SER A 494 0.40 18.50 -6.00
N LEU A 495 0.87 18.61 -7.26
CA LEU A 495 0.00 18.94 -8.38
C LEU A 495 -1.08 17.86 -8.55
N PRO A 496 -2.37 18.20 -8.64
CA PRO A 496 -3.47 17.22 -8.58
C PRO A 496 -3.31 16.04 -9.56
N PHE A 497 -2.95 16.31 -10.81
CA PHE A 497 -2.78 15.27 -11.83
C PHE A 497 -1.60 14.34 -11.57
N ILE A 498 -0.54 14.82 -10.93
CA ILE A 498 0.64 14.01 -10.57
C ILE A 498 0.36 13.25 -9.27
N ASN A 499 -0.22 13.93 -8.27
CA ASN A 499 -0.53 13.36 -6.98
C ASN A 499 -1.47 12.15 -7.07
N ILE A 500 -2.47 12.22 -7.95
CA ILE A 500 -3.39 11.11 -8.25
C ILE A 500 -2.63 9.84 -8.68
N LEU A 501 -1.53 9.98 -9.43
CA LEU A 501 -0.71 8.85 -9.87
C LEU A 501 0.17 8.27 -8.74
N LEU A 502 0.38 9.03 -7.68
CA LEU A 502 1.17 8.65 -6.51
C LEU A 502 0.29 8.12 -5.36
N SER A 503 -1.03 8.16 -5.51
CA SER A 503 -1.99 7.68 -4.52
C SER A 503 -2.06 6.16 -4.51
N ASP A 504 -1.54 5.57 -3.43
CA ASP A 504 -1.68 4.17 -3.05
C ASP A 504 -3.15 3.75 -2.89
N SER A 505 -3.96 4.61 -2.27
CA SER A 505 -5.38 4.40 -2.07
C SER A 505 -6.17 4.32 -3.39
N LEU A 506 -5.89 5.23 -4.34
CA LEU A 506 -6.49 5.14 -5.66
C LEU A 506 -6.01 3.89 -6.41
N ALA A 507 -4.72 3.55 -6.29
CA ALA A 507 -4.18 2.33 -6.88
C ALA A 507 -4.86 1.06 -6.34
N ILE A 508 -5.18 1.03 -5.05
CA ILE A 508 -5.98 -0.03 -4.40
C ILE A 508 -7.37 -0.11 -5.03
N TRP A 509 -8.10 1.00 -5.14
CA TRP A 509 -9.44 1.02 -5.73
C TRP A 509 -9.46 0.60 -7.20
N LEU A 510 -8.44 1.00 -7.98
CA LEU A 510 -8.26 0.50 -9.34
C LEU A 510 -8.03 -1.01 -9.34
N CYS A 511 -7.20 -1.54 -8.45
CA CYS A 511 -6.98 -2.98 -8.31
C CYS A 511 -8.25 -3.74 -7.90
N VAL A 512 -9.07 -3.18 -7.00
CA VAL A 512 -10.38 -3.73 -6.64
C VAL A 512 -11.30 -3.79 -7.87
N LEU A 513 -11.43 -2.68 -8.61
CA LEU A 513 -12.28 -2.62 -9.80
C LEU A 513 -11.82 -3.60 -10.89
N MET A 514 -10.52 -3.61 -11.21
CA MET A 514 -9.93 -4.51 -12.21
C MET A 514 -10.07 -5.97 -11.79
N GLY A 515 -9.75 -6.29 -10.54
CA GLY A 515 -9.86 -7.63 -9.98
C GLY A 515 -11.30 -8.14 -9.96
N SER A 516 -12.26 -7.34 -9.48
CA SER A 516 -13.68 -7.69 -9.49
C SER A 516 -14.21 -7.92 -10.90
N PHE A 517 -13.79 -7.11 -11.87
CA PHE A 517 -14.18 -7.30 -13.27
C PHE A 517 -13.63 -8.60 -13.85
N LEU A 518 -12.33 -8.87 -13.68
CA LEU A 518 -11.72 -10.12 -14.17
C LEU A 518 -12.32 -11.33 -13.47
N TRP A 519 -12.54 -11.29 -12.16
CA TRP A 519 -13.21 -12.39 -11.45
C TRP A 519 -14.61 -12.64 -12.01
N ALA A 520 -15.42 -11.60 -12.19
CA ALA A 520 -16.78 -11.72 -12.69
C ALA A 520 -16.87 -12.25 -14.13
N LYS A 521 -15.85 -12.01 -14.96
CA LYS A 521 -15.84 -12.38 -16.39
C LYS A 521 -15.07 -13.66 -16.70
N LEU A 522 -13.99 -13.92 -15.97
CA LEU A 522 -13.01 -14.96 -16.26
C LEU A 522 -12.83 -15.98 -15.12
N GLY A 523 -13.32 -15.67 -13.92
CA GLY A 523 -13.22 -16.53 -12.73
C GLY A 523 -12.10 -16.15 -11.78
N PHE A 524 -12.16 -16.72 -10.56
CA PHE A 524 -11.31 -16.33 -9.42
C PHE A 524 -9.81 -16.47 -9.70
N GLN A 525 -9.40 -17.42 -10.54
CA GLN A 525 -7.99 -17.66 -10.83
C GLN A 525 -7.29 -16.44 -11.48
N TYR A 526 -8.04 -15.59 -12.18
CA TYR A 526 -7.51 -14.35 -12.77
C TYR A 526 -7.28 -13.24 -11.73
N LEU A 527 -7.81 -13.39 -10.51
CA LEU A 527 -7.62 -12.50 -9.37
C LEU A 527 -6.31 -12.77 -8.62
N ILE A 528 -5.69 -13.94 -8.82
CA ILE A 528 -4.50 -14.37 -8.06
C ILE A 528 -3.39 -13.30 -8.02
N PRO A 529 -3.04 -12.60 -9.13
CA PRO A 529 -2.01 -11.56 -9.10
C PRO A 529 -2.36 -10.33 -8.24
N PHE A 530 -3.64 -10.10 -7.95
CA PHE A 530 -4.11 -8.99 -7.10
C PHE A 530 -4.09 -9.33 -5.61
N ILE A 531 -4.04 -10.62 -5.25
CA ILE A 531 -4.10 -11.07 -3.84
C ILE A 531 -3.04 -10.39 -2.96
N PRO A 532 -1.76 -10.26 -3.36
CA PRO A 532 -0.77 -9.64 -2.47
C PRO A 532 -1.05 -8.15 -2.20
N ILE A 533 -1.71 -7.44 -3.12
CA ILE A 533 -2.16 -6.04 -2.92
C ILE A 533 -3.23 -5.98 -1.83
N PHE A 534 -4.20 -6.89 -1.88
CA PHE A 534 -5.25 -6.96 -0.87
C PHE A 534 -4.70 -7.39 0.49
N MET A 535 -3.75 -8.33 0.51
CA MET A 535 -3.05 -8.71 1.75
C MET A 535 -2.26 -7.53 2.33
N ASN A 536 -1.58 -6.73 1.50
CA ASN A 536 -0.89 -5.53 1.98
C ASN A 536 -1.86 -4.52 2.60
N LEU A 537 -3.03 -4.30 1.98
CA LEU A 537 -4.08 -3.46 2.57
C LEU A 537 -4.56 -4.01 3.93
N LEU A 538 -4.80 -5.32 4.05
CA LEU A 538 -5.19 -5.94 5.32
C LEU A 538 -4.12 -5.78 6.41
N ILE A 539 -2.83 -5.86 6.03
CA ILE A 539 -1.71 -5.61 6.96
C ILE A 539 -1.71 -4.14 7.40
N CYS A 540 -1.91 -3.19 6.48
CA CYS A 540 -2.03 -1.77 6.82
C CYS A 540 -3.21 -1.49 7.76
N ILE A 541 -4.33 -2.21 7.59
CA ILE A 541 -5.48 -2.12 8.50
C ILE A 541 -5.16 -2.72 9.87
N ALA A 542 -4.40 -3.81 9.92
CA ALA A 542 -3.99 -4.47 11.17
C ALA A 542 -2.90 -3.72 11.95
N SER A 543 -2.15 -2.83 11.29
CA SER A 543 -1.07 -2.02 11.87
C SER A 543 -1.41 -0.52 11.80
N PRO A 544 -2.35 -0.01 12.62
CA PRO A 544 -2.86 1.36 12.55
C PRO A 544 -1.78 2.42 12.79
N VAL A 545 -1.18 2.86 11.68
CA VAL A 545 -0.42 4.08 11.49
C VAL A 545 -1.03 4.74 10.26
N ASN A 546 -1.90 5.71 10.45
CA ASN A 546 -2.86 6.11 9.42
C ASN A 546 -2.18 6.68 8.16
N GLY A 547 -2.44 6.05 7.00
CA GLY A 547 -2.06 6.56 5.69
C GLY A 547 -0.56 6.66 5.40
N LEU A 548 0.30 6.04 6.21
CA LEU A 548 1.75 6.17 6.06
C LEU A 548 2.25 5.36 4.86
N ILE A 549 2.64 6.07 3.79
CA ILE A 549 2.93 5.50 2.48
C ILE A 549 4.10 4.49 2.46
N ARG A 550 4.95 4.48 3.48
CA ARG A 550 6.01 3.47 3.64
C ARG A 550 5.46 2.04 3.73
N TYR A 551 4.24 1.89 4.25
CA TYR A 551 3.59 0.58 4.40
C TYR A 551 2.79 0.15 3.18
N SER A 552 2.19 1.09 2.47
CA SER A 552 1.24 0.84 1.37
C SER A 552 1.78 1.13 -0.02
N GLY A 553 2.83 1.95 -0.14
CA GLY A 553 3.28 2.45 -1.44
C GLY A 553 3.90 1.37 -2.34
N CYS A 554 4.22 0.18 -1.82
CA CYS A 554 4.59 -0.97 -2.67
C CYS A 554 3.52 -1.32 -3.71
N ILE A 555 2.26 -0.97 -3.43
CA ILE A 555 1.12 -1.18 -4.31
C ILE A 555 1.20 -0.33 -5.57
N VAL A 556 1.76 0.88 -5.51
CA VAL A 556 1.67 1.85 -6.62
C VAL A 556 2.35 1.29 -7.87
N PHE A 557 3.59 0.81 -7.77
CA PHE A 557 4.28 0.20 -8.92
C PHE A 557 3.60 -1.09 -9.39
N ALA A 558 3.20 -1.93 -8.43
CA ALA A 558 2.56 -3.21 -8.71
C ALA A 558 1.22 -3.02 -9.45
N ALA A 559 0.44 -2.00 -9.10
CA ALA A 559 -0.83 -1.66 -9.75
C ALA A 559 -0.63 -1.33 -11.24
N TYR A 560 0.46 -0.66 -11.62
CA TYR A 560 0.76 -0.43 -13.05
C TYR A 560 1.06 -1.73 -13.79
N CYS A 561 1.78 -2.67 -13.18
CA CYS A 561 2.01 -3.99 -13.78
C CYS A 561 0.69 -4.77 -13.93
N LEU A 562 -0.17 -4.70 -12.91
CA LEU A 562 -1.50 -5.32 -12.92
C LEU A 562 -2.47 -4.65 -13.91
N LEU A 563 -2.33 -3.36 -14.16
CA LEU A 563 -3.07 -2.64 -15.19
C LEU A 563 -2.75 -3.20 -16.59
N VAL A 564 -1.47 -3.43 -16.90
CA VAL A 564 -1.05 -4.06 -18.16
C VAL A 564 -1.63 -5.47 -18.28
N TYR A 565 -1.55 -6.26 -17.21
CA TYR A 565 -2.16 -7.59 -17.14
C TYR A 565 -3.67 -7.56 -17.41
N TYR A 566 -4.39 -6.62 -16.77
CA TYR A 566 -5.82 -6.42 -16.96
C TYR A 566 -6.17 -6.11 -18.42
N PHE A 567 -5.48 -5.17 -19.06
CA PHE A 567 -5.72 -4.86 -20.47
C PHE A 567 -5.40 -6.05 -21.39
N PHE A 568 -4.35 -6.82 -21.08
CA PHE A 568 -3.99 -8.01 -21.84
C PHE A 568 -5.09 -9.09 -21.76
N ALA A 569 -5.57 -9.39 -20.54
CA ALA A 569 -6.65 -10.33 -20.32
C ALA A 569 -7.94 -9.93 -21.06
N ILE A 570 -8.28 -8.64 -21.05
CA ILE A 570 -9.44 -8.10 -21.77
C ILE A 570 -9.31 -8.19 -23.28
N LYS A 571 -8.11 -7.94 -23.83
CA LYS A 571 -7.90 -8.03 -25.28
C LYS A 571 -8.16 -9.46 -25.77
N LYS A 572 -7.66 -10.45 -25.03
CA LYS A 572 -7.83 -11.88 -25.35
C LYS A 572 -9.28 -12.33 -25.17
N LEU A 573 -10.01 -11.76 -24.21
CA LEU A 573 -11.47 -11.94 -24.07
C LEU A 573 -12.25 -11.53 -25.33
N ARG A 574 -11.83 -10.50 -26.05
CA ARG A 574 -12.51 -10.03 -27.28
C ARG A 574 -12.23 -10.88 -28.51
N GLN A 575 -11.13 -11.65 -28.49
CA GLN A 575 -10.70 -12.48 -29.60
C GLN A 575 -11.29 -13.90 -29.53
N ARG A 576 -11.87 -14.27 -28.39
CA ARG A 576 -12.67 -15.47 -28.18
C ARG A 576 -14.14 -15.11 -28.31
#